data_AF-A0A963VI61-F1
#
_entry.id   AF-A0A963VI61-F1
#
_cell.length_a   1.000
_cell.length_b   1.000
_cell.length_c   1.000
_cell.angle_alpha   90.00
_cell.angle_beta   90.00
_cell.angle_gamma   90.00
#
_symmetry.space_group_name_H-M   'P 1'
#
loop_
_entity.id
_entity.type
_entity.pdbx_description
1 polymer ?
#
loop_
_entity_poly.entity_id
_entity_poly.type
_entity_poly.pdbx_seq_one_letter_code
_entity_poly.pdbx_strand_id
1 'polypeptide(L)'
;TSFDDGTPDNAASGAIGANVADSASVAEVTVPRGTNAFIARNANVDAGRHVDLDARERVQLTMVGGGLGVGGAGIGAGIAILNLGEQVQAFIGSGAIVRAASVDGSGDVTLDARLKADLSVLGVTGGLGGSFGVAGAVAVVTDNSDVRAFLEDRTDTATGARILGADQIRITADRGVAIHVSTVGAAGGIIGGLGAAVVVAEANGNTQAHVGNFAQIGLEGAAPGVTNVTVQATSNASIGSFGSSAITAAAMAVGGTGALAAGIVVATIDVNTEASIGDDAQVRATGTVALDADSTLHIDVDADGGALGAIAVGAMFGYAKVGSGNERGKTRAWLGSRSTVVSGGLVVSARNDTDADVALVAANGGAIAGGGGEAEVTIASKVEAGIGNDAVVTSSGDVTIEALALDSDAHAAARGGSGGAIAVSIFKSTATNNGSTTASVGDGAQIRSAGFTLKSDSHDRAQTDLFTLGIGLGAGAVGNSTANGHATTTTTFGADATLAATGTVSILATSDQTAEADADSISGGGIAVGLIETHANLTHDTQTHIRAGAQLATTGS
;
A
#
# COMPACT_ATOMS: atom_id res chain seq x y z
N THR A 1 2.71 16.87 -20.39
CA THR A 1 2.01 16.80 -21.68
C THR A 1 1.24 15.48 -21.74
N SER A 2 0.03 15.54 -22.28
CA SER A 2 -1.04 14.53 -22.22
C SER A 2 -0.60 13.09 -22.50
N PHE A 3 -1.15 12.14 -21.76
CA PHE A 3 -1.22 10.75 -22.23
C PHE A 3 -1.98 10.73 -23.56
N ASP A 4 -1.42 10.04 -24.55
CA ASP A 4 -2.12 9.74 -25.80
C ASP A 4 -3.22 8.72 -25.49
N ASP A 5 -4.46 9.00 -25.92
CA ASP A 5 -5.67 8.22 -25.63
C ASP A 5 -5.91 7.12 -26.67
N GLY A 6 -4.88 6.77 -27.44
CA GLY A 6 -4.92 5.70 -28.41
C GLY A 6 -5.32 4.37 -27.76
N THR A 7 -6.42 3.79 -28.25
CA THR A 7 -6.86 2.43 -27.94
C THR A 7 -5.71 1.44 -28.14
N PRO A 8 -5.37 0.59 -27.14
CA PRO A 8 -4.36 -0.45 -27.31
C PRO A 8 -4.81 -1.47 -28.37
N ASP A 9 -3.94 -1.72 -29.36
CA ASP A 9 -4.09 -2.82 -30.32
C ASP A 9 -3.81 -4.16 -29.61
N ASN A 10 -4.81 -4.71 -28.94
CA ASN A 10 -4.72 -6.04 -28.32
C ASN A 10 -5.04 -7.13 -29.34
N ALA A 11 -4.09 -7.43 -30.23
CA ALA A 11 -4.03 -8.73 -30.87
C ALA A 11 -3.19 -9.68 -30.00
N ALA A 12 -3.82 -10.32 -29.04
CA ALA A 12 -3.25 -11.49 -28.36
C ALA A 12 -3.14 -12.64 -29.36
N SER A 13 -2.01 -12.72 -30.08
CA SER A 13 -1.65 -13.87 -30.90
C SER A 13 -0.28 -14.41 -30.46
N GLY A 14 -0.32 -15.44 -29.61
CA GLY A 14 0.68 -16.50 -29.54
C GLY A 14 2.11 -16.12 -29.19
N ALA A 15 2.41 -16.01 -27.90
CA ALA A 15 3.79 -16.10 -27.40
C ALA A 15 3.84 -16.99 -26.14
N ILE A 16 3.59 -18.29 -26.32
CA ILE A 16 3.94 -19.28 -25.31
C ILE A 16 5.46 -19.54 -25.47
N GLY A 17 6.28 -19.01 -24.56
CA GLY A 17 7.70 -19.35 -24.47
C GLY A 17 8.72 -18.31 -24.99
N ALA A 18 8.38 -17.03 -25.07
CA ALA A 18 9.39 -15.99 -25.27
C ALA A 18 10.23 -15.82 -23.99
N ASN A 19 11.46 -16.32 -24.00
CA ASN A 19 12.46 -15.98 -22.99
C ASN A 19 13.06 -14.62 -23.36
N VAL A 20 12.67 -13.57 -22.64
CA VAL A 20 13.39 -12.30 -22.66
C VAL A 20 14.56 -12.45 -21.70
N ALA A 21 15.76 -12.08 -22.12
CA ALA A 21 16.92 -12.10 -21.23
C ALA A 21 16.66 -11.16 -20.03
N ASP A 22 16.90 -11.65 -18.80
CA ASP A 22 16.63 -10.90 -17.57
C ASP A 22 17.49 -9.63 -17.41
N SER A 23 18.54 -9.48 -18.22
CA SER A 23 19.37 -8.28 -18.25
C SER A 23 20.10 -8.13 -19.58
N ALA A 24 20.49 -6.89 -19.89
CA ALA A 24 21.43 -6.55 -20.96
C ALA A 24 22.59 -5.75 -20.36
N SER A 25 23.82 -5.96 -20.85
CA SER A 25 24.97 -5.17 -20.43
C SER A 25 25.26 -4.05 -21.41
N VAL A 26 25.32 -2.82 -20.92
CA VAL A 26 25.78 -1.65 -21.67
C VAL A 26 26.88 -0.98 -20.87
N ALA A 27 28.10 -0.94 -21.42
CA ALA A 27 29.25 -0.25 -20.82
C ALA A 27 29.45 -0.53 -19.31
N GLU A 28 29.57 -1.81 -18.93
CA GLU A 28 29.76 -2.29 -17.55
C GLU A 28 28.57 -2.14 -16.58
N VAL A 29 27.42 -1.66 -17.05
CA VAL A 29 26.16 -1.63 -16.29
C VAL A 29 25.27 -2.80 -16.70
N THR A 30 24.87 -3.63 -15.74
CA THR A 30 23.80 -4.62 -15.92
C THR A 30 22.47 -3.88 -15.83
N VAL A 31 21.78 -3.72 -16.97
CA VAL A 31 20.44 -3.13 -17.04
C VAL A 31 19.43 -4.25 -16.78
N PRO A 32 18.65 -4.20 -15.68
CA PRO A 32 17.61 -5.18 -15.43
C PRO A 32 16.50 -5.12 -16.49
N ARG A 33 15.76 -6.20 -16.68
CA ARG A 33 14.49 -6.17 -17.44
C ARG A 33 13.55 -5.09 -16.90
N GLY A 34 12.73 -4.50 -17.77
CA GLY A 34 11.81 -3.41 -17.44
C GLY A 34 12.20 -2.08 -18.08
N THR A 35 11.55 -1.01 -17.66
CA THR A 35 11.74 0.33 -18.22
C THR A 35 12.85 1.08 -17.47
N ASN A 36 14.00 1.28 -18.10
CA ASN A 36 15.16 1.93 -17.48
C ASN A 36 15.62 3.18 -18.26
N ALA A 37 15.84 4.29 -17.56
CA ALA A 37 16.50 5.50 -18.05
C ALA A 37 17.69 5.81 -17.15
N PHE A 38 18.91 5.90 -17.70
CA PHE A 38 20.08 6.08 -16.82
C PHE A 38 21.24 6.85 -17.44
N ILE A 39 22.03 7.45 -16.56
CA ILE A 39 23.41 7.88 -16.82
C ILE A 39 24.33 6.82 -16.21
N ALA A 40 25.22 6.25 -17.01
CA ALA A 40 26.12 5.19 -16.57
C ALA A 40 27.14 5.67 -15.51
N ARG A 41 27.73 4.72 -14.79
CA ARG A 41 28.78 5.00 -13.81
C ARG A 41 29.97 5.72 -14.45
N ASN A 42 30.59 6.63 -13.71
CA ASN A 42 31.74 7.43 -14.14
C ASN A 42 31.51 8.26 -15.41
N ALA A 43 30.26 8.43 -15.86
CA ALA A 43 29.94 9.27 -17.00
C ALA A 43 30.16 10.75 -16.66
N ASN A 44 30.69 11.52 -17.61
CA ASN A 44 30.78 12.96 -17.50
C ASN A 44 29.76 13.60 -18.46
N VAL A 45 28.73 14.23 -17.90
CA VAL A 45 27.64 14.85 -18.63
C VAL A 45 27.67 16.36 -18.40
N ASP A 46 27.93 17.10 -19.48
CA ASP A 46 27.81 18.56 -19.54
C ASP A 46 26.74 18.91 -20.57
N ALA A 47 25.54 19.23 -20.08
CA ALA A 47 24.35 19.41 -20.92
C ALA A 47 24.08 20.88 -21.28
N GLY A 48 24.73 21.83 -20.58
CA GLY A 48 24.51 23.28 -20.72
C GLY A 48 23.13 23.81 -20.31
N ARG A 49 22.08 22.98 -20.25
CA ARG A 49 20.75 23.26 -19.67
C ARG A 49 20.15 22.09 -18.86
N HIS A 50 19.24 21.29 -19.40
CA HIS A 50 18.52 20.26 -18.62
C HIS A 50 19.09 18.87 -18.87
N VAL A 51 19.04 18.04 -17.84
CA VAL A 51 19.26 16.59 -17.90
C VAL A 51 17.98 15.93 -17.40
N ASP A 52 17.28 15.23 -18.30
CA ASP A 52 16.02 14.55 -17.99
C ASP A 52 16.15 13.05 -18.22
N LEU A 53 15.88 12.27 -17.18
CA LEU A 53 15.84 10.81 -17.19
C LEU A 53 14.42 10.38 -16.85
N ASP A 54 13.67 9.96 -17.86
CA ASP A 54 12.25 9.62 -17.74
C ASP A 54 12.03 8.15 -18.09
N ALA A 55 11.72 7.34 -17.07
CA ALA A 55 11.34 5.94 -17.18
C ALA A 55 9.86 5.81 -16.85
N ARG A 56 9.03 5.48 -17.85
CA ARG A 56 7.57 5.36 -17.69
C ARG A 56 7.04 4.05 -18.21
N GLU A 57 6.26 3.40 -17.38
CA GLU A 57 5.60 2.15 -17.71
C GLU A 57 4.10 2.28 -17.47
N ARG A 58 3.32 1.80 -18.44
CA ARG A 58 1.86 1.72 -18.34
C ARG A 58 1.42 0.31 -18.66
N VAL A 59 0.74 -0.32 -17.73
CA VAL A 59 0.15 -1.65 -17.89
C VAL A 59 -1.36 -1.49 -17.80
N GLN A 60 -2.07 -1.95 -18.82
CA GLN A 60 -3.51 -2.07 -18.80
C GLN A 60 -3.86 -3.47 -19.26
N LEU A 61 -4.46 -4.25 -18.37
CA LEU A 61 -4.83 -5.62 -18.67
C LEU A 61 -6.25 -5.89 -18.22
N THR A 62 -7.00 -6.52 -19.11
CA THR A 62 -8.30 -7.11 -18.77
C THR A 62 -8.25 -8.59 -19.09
N MET A 63 -8.47 -9.42 -18.07
CA MET A 63 -8.53 -10.88 -18.20
C MET A 63 -9.91 -11.36 -17.75
N VAL A 64 -10.55 -12.17 -18.59
CA VAL A 64 -11.79 -12.84 -18.23
C VAL A 64 -11.59 -14.34 -18.43
N GLY A 65 -11.60 -15.09 -17.33
CA GLY A 65 -11.56 -16.54 -17.34
C GLY A 65 -12.91 -17.11 -16.97
N GLY A 66 -13.39 -18.13 -17.68
CA GLY A 66 -14.67 -18.71 -17.32
C GLY A 66 -14.99 -20.05 -17.94
N GLY A 67 -16.00 -20.72 -17.37
CA GLY A 67 -16.44 -22.03 -17.82
C GLY A 67 -17.91 -22.27 -17.52
N LEU A 68 -18.63 -22.85 -18.48
CA LEU A 68 -20.04 -23.20 -18.34
C LEU A 68 -20.21 -24.71 -18.56
N GLY A 69 -20.74 -25.40 -17.56
CA GLY A 69 -21.12 -26.81 -17.63
C GLY A 69 -22.63 -26.96 -17.67
N VAL A 70 -23.15 -27.58 -18.73
CA VAL A 70 -24.58 -27.95 -18.86
C VAL A 70 -24.69 -29.43 -19.18
N GLY A 71 -25.52 -30.18 -18.47
CA GLY A 71 -25.70 -31.62 -18.74
C GLY A 71 -26.36 -32.37 -17.58
N GLY A 72 -26.34 -33.71 -17.59
CA GLY A 72 -26.83 -34.50 -16.45
C GLY A 72 -26.08 -34.20 -15.15
N ALA A 73 -24.78 -33.96 -15.25
CA ALA A 73 -23.96 -33.31 -14.22
C ALA A 73 -23.23 -32.13 -14.89
N GLY A 74 -23.66 -30.90 -14.59
CA GLY A 74 -23.09 -29.69 -15.18
C GLY A 74 -21.93 -29.21 -14.32
N ILE A 75 -20.70 -29.28 -14.85
CA ILE A 75 -19.48 -28.85 -14.15
C ILE A 75 -18.88 -27.66 -14.91
N GLY A 76 -18.85 -26.49 -14.27
CA GLY A 76 -18.16 -25.30 -14.76
C GLY A 76 -16.93 -25.00 -13.91
N ALA A 77 -15.82 -24.66 -14.56
CA ALA A 77 -14.62 -24.15 -13.89
C ALA A 77 -14.07 -22.93 -14.64
N GLY A 78 -13.80 -21.85 -13.92
CA GLY A 78 -13.14 -20.65 -14.44
C GLY A 78 -11.92 -20.32 -13.60
N ILE A 79 -10.75 -20.22 -14.22
CA ILE A 79 -9.50 -19.85 -13.53
C ILE A 79 -8.85 -18.71 -14.32
N ALA A 80 -8.58 -17.61 -13.63
CA ALA A 80 -7.82 -16.48 -14.15
C ALA A 80 -6.67 -16.19 -13.19
N ILE A 81 -5.43 -16.18 -13.70
CA ILE A 81 -4.23 -15.93 -12.89
C ILE A 81 -3.39 -14.88 -13.61
N LEU A 82 -3.10 -13.80 -12.89
CA LEU A 82 -2.27 -12.70 -13.35
C LEU A 82 -1.15 -12.46 -12.36
N ASN A 83 0.08 -12.55 -12.83
CA ASN A 83 1.27 -12.13 -12.08
C ASN A 83 1.92 -10.98 -12.85
N LEU A 84 2.02 -9.81 -12.23
CA LEU A 84 2.70 -8.64 -12.74
C LEU A 84 3.94 -8.35 -11.89
N GLY A 85 5.03 -7.96 -12.55
CA GLY A 85 6.29 -7.67 -11.88
C GLY A 85 7.16 -6.80 -12.77
N GLU A 86 6.87 -5.51 -12.76
CA GLU A 86 7.62 -4.52 -13.52
C GLU A 86 8.76 -3.93 -12.71
N GLN A 87 9.79 -3.46 -13.41
CA GLN A 87 10.91 -2.73 -12.81
C GLN A 87 11.11 -1.42 -13.58
N VAL A 88 10.74 -0.31 -12.96
CA VAL A 88 10.85 1.02 -13.56
C VAL A 88 11.92 1.81 -12.84
N GLN A 89 12.99 2.20 -13.55
CA GLN A 89 14.14 2.83 -12.92
C GLN A 89 14.65 4.04 -13.69
N ALA A 90 14.82 5.16 -12.97
CA ALA A 90 15.51 6.34 -13.46
C ALA A 90 16.72 6.62 -12.56
N PHE A 91 17.96 6.50 -13.06
CA PHE A 91 19.11 6.64 -12.17
C PHE A 91 20.35 7.31 -12.76
N ILE A 92 21.10 7.96 -11.89
CA ILE A 92 22.47 8.41 -12.17
C ILE A 92 23.42 7.47 -11.46
N GLY A 93 24.23 6.78 -12.24
CA GLY A 93 25.23 5.84 -11.74
C GLY A 93 26.32 6.53 -10.92
N SER A 94 26.96 5.76 -10.06
CA SER A 94 28.03 6.22 -9.19
C SER A 94 29.19 6.84 -9.97
N GLY A 95 29.86 7.84 -9.40
CA GLY A 95 31.03 8.48 -9.98
C GLY A 95 30.69 9.32 -11.22
N ALA A 96 29.43 9.30 -11.67
CA ALA A 96 28.98 10.18 -12.71
C ALA A 96 29.04 11.63 -12.23
N ILE A 97 29.48 12.52 -13.12
CA ILE A 97 29.53 13.96 -12.90
C ILE A 97 28.52 14.58 -13.85
N VAL A 98 27.50 15.24 -13.30
CA VAL A 98 26.44 15.89 -14.06
C VAL A 98 26.48 17.39 -13.86
N ARG A 99 26.52 18.12 -14.97
CA ARG A 99 26.39 19.57 -15.07
C ARG A 99 25.24 19.86 -16.02
N ALA A 100 24.11 20.25 -15.43
CA ALA A 100 22.94 20.65 -16.18
C ALA A 100 23.05 22.13 -16.53
N ALA A 101 23.25 23.01 -15.56
CA ALA A 101 23.28 24.46 -15.81
C ALA A 101 24.63 24.97 -16.36
N SER A 102 24.59 26.06 -17.13
CA SER A 102 25.77 26.85 -17.54
C SER A 102 25.82 28.18 -16.77
N VAL A 103 26.94 28.92 -16.88
CA VAL A 103 27.08 30.24 -16.22
C VAL A 103 26.01 31.24 -16.68
N ASP A 104 25.49 31.07 -17.90
CA ASP A 104 24.57 32.00 -18.56
C ASP A 104 23.11 31.47 -18.65
N GLY A 105 22.82 30.27 -18.11
CA GLY A 105 21.50 29.65 -18.23
C GLY A 105 21.15 28.68 -17.10
N SER A 106 19.93 28.81 -16.57
CA SER A 106 19.32 27.85 -15.64
C SER A 106 19.09 26.50 -16.35
N GLY A 107 19.23 25.42 -15.60
CA GLY A 107 19.20 24.06 -16.11
C GLY A 107 18.91 23.09 -14.98
N ASP A 108 18.05 22.11 -15.20
CA ASP A 108 17.54 21.22 -14.14
C ASP A 108 18.02 19.79 -14.33
N VAL A 109 18.05 19.03 -13.24
CA VAL A 109 18.24 17.57 -13.29
C VAL A 109 16.95 16.90 -12.80
N THR A 110 16.32 16.14 -13.68
CA THR A 110 15.08 15.41 -13.37
C THR A 110 15.29 13.91 -13.57
N LEU A 111 14.98 13.13 -12.53
CA LEU A 111 14.91 11.68 -12.55
C LEU A 111 13.46 11.31 -12.24
N ASP A 112 12.73 10.84 -13.23
CA ASP A 112 11.33 10.44 -13.14
C ASP A 112 11.21 8.94 -13.43
N ALA A 113 10.81 8.16 -12.42
CA ALA A 113 10.43 6.77 -12.58
C ALA A 113 8.94 6.63 -12.26
N ARG A 114 8.11 6.20 -13.22
CA ARG A 114 6.65 6.10 -13.04
C ARG A 114 6.06 4.79 -13.55
N LEU A 115 5.28 4.13 -12.73
CA LEU A 115 4.45 2.98 -13.10
C LEU A 115 2.98 3.32 -12.92
N LYS A 116 2.17 3.04 -13.95
CA LYS A 116 0.71 3.01 -13.82
C LYS A 116 0.17 1.67 -14.30
N ALA A 117 -0.29 0.84 -13.37
CA ALA A 117 -0.90 -0.45 -13.66
C ALA A 117 -2.40 -0.44 -13.34
N ASP A 118 -3.22 -0.88 -14.30
CA ASP A 118 -4.66 -1.09 -14.17
C ASP A 118 -4.96 -2.53 -14.58
N LEU A 119 -5.28 -3.36 -13.59
CA LEU A 119 -5.36 -4.81 -13.72
C LEU A 119 -6.78 -5.25 -13.39
N SER A 120 -7.53 -5.59 -14.44
CA SER A 120 -8.91 -6.02 -14.33
C SER A 120 -9.02 -7.52 -14.59
N VAL A 121 -9.36 -8.33 -13.58
CA VAL A 121 -9.47 -9.81 -13.70
C VAL A 121 -10.83 -10.30 -13.25
N LEU A 122 -11.52 -11.07 -14.10
CA LEU A 122 -12.83 -11.63 -13.80
C LEU A 122 -12.83 -13.14 -14.00
N GLY A 123 -13.22 -13.90 -12.98
CA GLY A 123 -13.48 -15.33 -13.05
C GLY A 123 -14.99 -15.63 -13.02
N VAL A 124 -15.60 -16.18 -14.08
CA VAL A 124 -17.04 -16.52 -14.09
C VAL A 124 -17.26 -17.99 -14.41
N THR A 125 -18.05 -18.66 -13.60
CA THR A 125 -18.43 -20.04 -13.87
C THR A 125 -19.92 -20.29 -13.67
N GLY A 126 -20.44 -21.25 -14.43
CA GLY A 126 -21.79 -21.77 -14.29
C GLY A 126 -21.80 -23.29 -14.32
N GLY A 127 -22.42 -23.92 -13.34
CA GLY A 127 -22.59 -25.38 -13.27
C GLY A 127 -24.06 -25.74 -13.20
N LEU A 128 -24.71 -25.94 -14.36
CA LEU A 128 -26.14 -26.22 -14.46
C LEU A 128 -26.37 -27.70 -14.83
N GLY A 129 -26.63 -28.53 -13.83
CA GLY A 129 -26.85 -29.96 -13.99
C GLY A 129 -28.32 -30.37 -13.91
N GLY A 130 -28.73 -31.37 -14.68
CA GLY A 130 -30.00 -32.05 -14.50
C GLY A 130 -30.09 -32.75 -13.15
N SER A 131 -28.99 -33.31 -12.65
CA SER A 131 -28.89 -33.93 -11.33
C SER A 131 -28.05 -33.08 -10.40
N PHE A 132 -26.80 -32.82 -10.78
CA PHE A 132 -25.82 -32.10 -9.95
C PHE A 132 -25.19 -30.95 -10.74
N GLY A 133 -25.22 -29.75 -10.17
CA GLY A 133 -24.47 -28.60 -10.65
C GLY A 133 -23.23 -28.35 -9.80
N VAL A 134 -22.08 -28.14 -10.41
CA VAL A 134 -20.84 -27.76 -9.73
C VAL A 134 -20.19 -26.61 -10.47
N ALA A 135 -19.87 -25.54 -9.77
CA ALA A 135 -19.28 -24.34 -10.36
C ALA A 135 -18.19 -23.80 -9.43
N GLY A 136 -16.92 -23.79 -9.88
CA GLY A 136 -15.82 -23.12 -9.19
C GLY A 136 -15.17 -22.00 -10.02
N ALA A 137 -15.06 -20.79 -9.47
CA ALA A 137 -14.30 -19.69 -10.05
C ALA A 137 -13.12 -19.31 -9.16
N VAL A 138 -11.96 -19.07 -9.78
CA VAL A 138 -10.73 -18.62 -9.12
C VAL A 138 -10.16 -17.45 -9.90
N ALA A 139 -9.88 -16.34 -9.22
CA ALA A 139 -9.11 -15.22 -9.75
C ALA A 139 -7.95 -14.92 -8.80
N VAL A 140 -6.74 -14.91 -9.34
CA VAL A 140 -5.54 -14.54 -8.59
C VAL A 140 -4.84 -13.41 -9.32
N VAL A 141 -4.62 -12.30 -8.63
CA VAL A 141 -3.83 -11.17 -9.12
C VAL A 141 -2.73 -10.87 -8.12
N THR A 142 -1.49 -10.94 -8.57
CA THR A 142 -0.34 -10.57 -7.77
C THR A 142 0.48 -9.54 -8.54
N ASP A 143 0.62 -8.35 -7.98
CA ASP A 143 1.59 -7.34 -8.43
C ASP A 143 2.78 -7.31 -7.46
N ASN A 144 4.00 -7.36 -8.01
CA ASN A 144 5.26 -7.20 -7.27
C ASN A 144 6.14 -6.13 -7.93
N SER A 145 5.53 -5.08 -8.49
CA SER A 145 6.26 -4.12 -9.32
C SER A 145 7.03 -3.09 -8.48
N ASP A 146 8.28 -2.84 -8.87
CA ASP A 146 9.20 -1.92 -8.20
C ASP A 146 9.45 -0.65 -9.05
N VAL A 147 9.42 0.51 -8.40
CA VAL A 147 9.71 1.82 -9.01
C VAL A 147 10.82 2.52 -8.25
N ARG A 148 11.89 2.90 -8.93
CA ARG A 148 13.05 3.53 -8.27
C ARG A 148 13.60 4.71 -9.05
N ALA A 149 13.73 5.86 -8.41
CA ALA A 149 14.43 7.02 -8.94
C ALA A 149 15.60 7.37 -8.03
N PHE A 150 16.85 7.33 -8.52
CA PHE A 150 17.97 7.44 -7.58
C PHE A 150 19.31 7.94 -8.13
N LEU A 151 20.11 8.50 -7.23
CA LEU A 151 21.58 8.55 -7.39
C LEU A 151 22.15 7.31 -6.71
N GLU A 152 23.01 6.57 -7.41
CA GLU A 152 23.51 5.28 -6.93
C GLU A 152 24.37 5.41 -5.65
N ASP A 153 24.08 4.56 -4.65
CA ASP A 153 24.82 4.46 -3.39
C ASP A 153 26.28 4.06 -3.56
N ARG A 154 27.14 4.59 -2.67
CA ARG A 154 28.56 4.24 -2.56
C ARG A 154 29.06 4.05 -1.13
N THR A 155 30.35 3.72 -1.04
CA THR A 155 31.09 3.54 0.22
C THR A 155 32.18 4.60 0.43
N ASP A 156 32.40 5.47 -0.56
CA ASP A 156 33.35 6.59 -0.46
C ASP A 156 32.89 7.81 -1.28
N THR A 157 33.40 8.99 -0.93
CA THR A 157 33.10 10.27 -1.59
C THR A 157 33.75 10.43 -2.96
N ALA A 158 34.80 9.65 -3.28
CA ALA A 158 35.48 9.75 -4.57
C ALA A 158 34.65 9.15 -5.71
N THR A 159 33.76 8.23 -5.36
CA THR A 159 32.94 7.46 -6.29
C THR A 159 31.45 7.71 -6.15
N GLY A 160 31.01 8.60 -5.24
CA GLY A 160 29.61 9.04 -5.17
C GLY A 160 29.17 9.74 -6.47
N ALA A 161 27.87 9.68 -6.79
CA ALA A 161 27.32 10.48 -7.90
C ALA A 161 27.38 11.98 -7.56
N ARG A 162 27.73 12.82 -8.53
CA ARG A 162 27.99 14.25 -8.32
C ARG A 162 27.16 15.10 -9.27
N ILE A 163 26.26 15.93 -8.71
CA ILE A 163 25.53 16.95 -9.46
C ILE A 163 26.14 18.31 -9.10
N LEU A 164 26.93 18.87 -10.00
CA LEU A 164 27.77 20.05 -9.72
C LEU A 164 27.14 21.39 -10.12
N GLY A 165 26.07 21.38 -10.92
CA GLY A 165 25.36 22.59 -11.30
C GLY A 165 24.01 22.29 -11.92
N ALA A 166 22.94 22.70 -11.24
CA ALA A 166 21.55 22.60 -11.67
C ALA A 166 20.72 23.58 -10.84
N ASP A 167 19.76 24.30 -11.42
CA ASP A 167 18.84 25.16 -10.67
C ASP A 167 17.93 24.30 -9.78
N GLN A 168 17.20 23.34 -10.36
CA GLN A 168 16.41 22.37 -9.63
C GLN A 168 16.96 20.95 -9.80
N ILE A 169 16.91 20.16 -8.73
CA ILE A 169 17.11 18.71 -8.78
C ILE A 169 15.83 18.06 -8.28
N ARG A 170 15.22 17.22 -9.11
CA ARG A 170 14.00 16.50 -8.76
C ARG A 170 14.17 15.01 -9.04
N ILE A 171 13.98 14.20 -8.01
CA ILE A 171 14.04 12.75 -8.05
C ILE A 171 12.67 12.25 -7.62
N THR A 172 11.91 11.69 -8.55
CA THR A 172 10.51 11.30 -8.36
C THR A 172 10.32 9.83 -8.71
N ALA A 173 9.85 9.05 -7.74
CA ALA A 173 9.36 7.69 -7.94
C ALA A 173 7.85 7.66 -7.68
N ASP A 174 7.05 7.30 -8.70
CA ASP A 174 5.58 7.29 -8.63
C ASP A 174 5.05 5.91 -9.06
N ARG A 175 4.35 5.24 -8.16
CA ARG A 175 3.77 3.92 -8.40
C ARG A 175 2.27 3.95 -8.15
N GLY A 176 1.49 3.88 -9.22
CA GLY A 176 0.03 3.70 -9.19
C GLY A 176 -0.37 2.30 -9.63
N VAL A 177 -1.02 1.53 -8.76
CA VAL A 177 -1.54 0.19 -9.05
C VAL A 177 -3.00 0.12 -8.63
N ALA A 178 -3.88 -0.20 -9.58
CA ALA A 178 -5.28 -0.50 -9.35
C ALA A 178 -5.56 -1.95 -9.76
N ILE A 179 -6.01 -2.77 -8.81
CA ILE A 179 -6.41 -4.15 -9.02
C ILE A 179 -7.92 -4.23 -8.89
N HIS A 180 -8.59 -4.57 -9.98
CA HIS A 180 -10.02 -4.80 -10.06
C HIS A 180 -10.23 -6.29 -10.28
N VAL A 181 -10.66 -7.04 -9.26
CA VAL A 181 -10.80 -8.49 -9.37
C VAL A 181 -12.15 -8.96 -8.87
N SER A 182 -12.80 -9.85 -9.61
CA SER A 182 -14.00 -10.53 -9.11
C SER A 182 -14.06 -12.00 -9.53
N THR A 183 -14.79 -12.80 -8.74
CA THR A 183 -15.20 -14.14 -9.13
C THR A 183 -16.69 -14.38 -8.90
N VAL A 184 -17.30 -15.18 -9.78
CA VAL A 184 -18.70 -15.61 -9.66
C VAL A 184 -18.79 -17.11 -9.90
N GLY A 185 -19.18 -17.85 -8.86
CA GLY A 185 -19.40 -19.28 -8.85
C GLY A 185 -20.86 -19.65 -8.64
N ALA A 186 -21.61 -19.86 -9.73
CA ALA A 186 -23.04 -20.18 -9.65
C ALA A 186 -23.35 -21.62 -10.10
N ALA A 187 -23.92 -22.42 -9.20
CA ALA A 187 -24.28 -23.81 -9.46
C ALA A 187 -25.75 -24.12 -9.19
N GLY A 188 -26.34 -24.98 -10.02
CA GLY A 188 -27.73 -25.40 -9.91
C GLY A 188 -27.94 -26.85 -10.35
N GLY A 189 -28.67 -27.65 -9.56
CA GLY A 189 -29.10 -28.99 -9.97
C GLY A 189 -30.34 -29.50 -9.24
N ILE A 190 -31.05 -30.49 -9.80
CA ILE A 190 -32.28 -31.03 -9.16
C ILE A 190 -31.94 -31.71 -7.84
N ILE A 191 -30.84 -32.46 -7.78
CA ILE A 191 -30.40 -33.15 -6.57
C ILE A 191 -29.49 -32.22 -5.77
N GLY A 192 -28.46 -31.65 -6.38
CA GLY A 192 -27.57 -30.75 -5.65
C GLY A 192 -26.83 -29.70 -6.46
N GLY A 193 -26.42 -28.64 -5.77
CA GLY A 193 -25.63 -27.53 -6.30
C GLY A 193 -24.41 -27.25 -5.43
N LEU A 194 -23.24 -27.08 -6.03
CA LEU A 194 -21.99 -26.71 -5.35
C LEU A 194 -21.37 -25.48 -6.02
N GLY A 195 -21.46 -24.31 -5.37
CA GLY A 195 -20.92 -23.05 -5.86
C GLY A 195 -19.68 -22.62 -5.07
N ALA A 196 -18.59 -22.29 -5.76
CA ALA A 196 -17.36 -21.82 -5.14
C ALA A 196 -16.76 -20.61 -5.88
N ALA A 197 -16.29 -19.63 -5.12
CA ALA A 197 -15.66 -18.41 -5.63
C ALA A 197 -14.44 -18.05 -4.77
N VAL A 198 -13.28 -17.85 -5.42
CA VAL A 198 -12.03 -17.52 -4.71
C VAL A 198 -11.36 -16.35 -5.40
N VAL A 199 -11.12 -15.27 -4.64
CA VAL A 199 -10.29 -14.14 -5.04
C VAL A 199 -9.06 -14.08 -4.15
N VAL A 200 -7.90 -13.94 -4.77
CA VAL A 200 -6.65 -13.55 -4.11
C VAL A 200 -6.07 -12.36 -4.86
N ALA A 201 -5.92 -11.23 -4.18
CA ALA A 201 -5.37 -10.00 -4.72
C ALA A 201 -4.22 -9.53 -3.83
N GLU A 202 -3.05 -9.35 -4.42
CA GLU A 202 -1.85 -8.91 -3.71
C GLU A 202 -1.21 -7.76 -4.48
N ALA A 203 -1.09 -6.60 -3.83
CA ALA A 203 -0.32 -5.47 -4.34
C ALA A 203 0.92 -5.26 -3.46
N ASN A 204 2.04 -5.83 -3.91
CA ASN A 204 3.33 -5.70 -3.27
C ASN A 204 4.26 -4.81 -4.11
N GLY A 205 5.32 -4.28 -3.50
CA GLY A 205 6.40 -3.64 -4.24
C GLY A 205 7.06 -2.50 -3.47
N ASN A 206 8.14 -1.97 -4.04
CA ASN A 206 8.87 -0.84 -3.47
C ASN A 206 8.84 0.36 -4.40
N THR A 207 8.56 1.53 -3.83
CA THR A 207 8.66 2.84 -4.47
C THR A 207 9.73 3.64 -3.76
N GLN A 208 10.89 3.85 -4.38
CA GLN A 208 12.04 4.45 -3.72
C GLN A 208 12.58 5.62 -4.53
N ALA A 209 12.59 6.81 -3.92
CA ALA A 209 13.32 7.96 -4.41
C ALA A 209 14.48 8.24 -3.47
N HIS A 210 15.73 8.21 -3.94
CA HIS A 210 16.85 8.50 -3.05
C HIS A 210 18.05 9.19 -3.68
N VAL A 211 18.71 10.02 -2.89
CA VAL A 211 20.07 10.48 -3.15
C VAL A 211 21.00 9.51 -2.45
N GLY A 212 21.81 8.74 -3.18
CA GLY A 212 22.60 7.68 -2.58
C GLY A 212 23.69 8.13 -1.60
N ASN A 213 24.21 7.17 -0.84
CA ASN A 213 25.30 7.37 0.11
C ASN A 213 26.52 8.02 -0.56
N PHE A 214 27.17 8.95 0.14
CA PHE A 214 28.32 9.72 -0.34
C PHE A 214 28.08 10.54 -1.61
N ALA A 215 26.84 10.68 -2.09
CA ALA A 215 26.53 11.55 -3.21
C ALA A 215 26.80 13.02 -2.87
N GLN A 216 27.16 13.80 -3.89
CA GLN A 216 27.44 15.22 -3.76
C GLN A 216 26.49 16.04 -4.64
N ILE A 217 25.72 16.93 -4.02
CA ILE A 217 24.83 17.86 -4.68
C ILE A 217 25.28 19.28 -4.35
N GLY A 218 25.60 20.05 -5.38
CA GLY A 218 26.09 21.42 -5.26
C GLY A 218 27.54 21.50 -4.79
N LEU A 219 28.14 22.69 -4.96
CA LEU A 219 29.50 23.00 -4.49
C LEU A 219 29.55 24.44 -3.95
N GLU A 220 30.29 24.64 -2.86
CA GLU A 220 30.41 25.94 -2.22
C GLU A 220 31.12 26.96 -3.15
N GLY A 221 30.48 28.10 -3.38
CA GLY A 221 31.02 29.18 -4.22
C GLY A 221 31.09 28.88 -5.72
N ALA A 222 30.59 27.73 -6.18
CA ALA A 222 30.54 27.38 -7.60
C ALA A 222 29.25 27.91 -8.23
N ALA A 223 29.39 28.58 -9.37
CA ALA A 223 28.29 28.92 -10.25
C ALA A 223 28.30 27.98 -11.48
N PRO A 224 27.14 27.49 -11.93
CA PRO A 224 25.81 27.66 -11.30
C PRO A 224 25.63 26.76 -10.07
N GLY A 225 25.06 27.30 -8.99
CA GLY A 225 24.74 26.57 -7.77
C GLY A 225 23.42 25.81 -7.86
N VAL A 226 23.02 25.13 -6.78
CA VAL A 226 21.72 24.44 -6.67
C VAL A 226 20.73 25.28 -5.89
N THR A 227 19.53 25.46 -6.44
CA THR A 227 18.44 26.21 -5.78
C THR A 227 17.59 25.27 -4.93
N ASN A 228 16.89 24.30 -5.51
CA ASN A 228 16.10 23.33 -4.72
C ASN A 228 16.46 21.88 -5.04
N VAL A 229 16.27 21.03 -4.04
CA VAL A 229 16.39 19.57 -4.17
C VAL A 229 15.09 18.95 -3.68
N THR A 230 14.43 18.16 -4.51
CA THR A 230 13.21 17.44 -4.16
C THR A 230 13.42 15.96 -4.42
N VAL A 231 13.20 15.15 -3.38
CA VAL A 231 13.19 13.69 -3.44
C VAL A 231 11.80 13.26 -3.02
N GLN A 232 11.04 12.68 -3.94
CA GLN A 232 9.63 12.35 -3.74
C GLN A 232 9.35 10.91 -4.14
N ALA A 233 8.76 10.15 -3.22
CA ALA A 233 8.26 8.80 -3.47
C ALA A 233 6.75 8.78 -3.19
N THR A 234 5.96 8.35 -4.16
CA THR A 234 4.50 8.28 -4.05
C THR A 234 4.01 6.89 -4.45
N SER A 235 3.29 6.21 -3.55
CA SER A 235 2.62 4.94 -3.83
C SER A 235 1.12 5.08 -3.70
N ASN A 236 0.40 4.76 -4.77
CA ASN A 236 -1.04 4.65 -4.77
C ASN A 236 -1.40 3.19 -5.10
N ALA A 237 -2.00 2.47 -4.17
CA ALA A 237 -2.38 1.07 -4.35
C ALA A 237 -3.84 0.88 -3.98
N SER A 238 -4.62 0.31 -4.89
CA SER A 238 -6.03 -0.02 -4.65
C SER A 238 -6.36 -1.45 -5.06
N ILE A 239 -7.17 -2.12 -4.24
CA ILE A 239 -7.78 -3.40 -4.55
C ILE A 239 -9.29 -3.23 -4.42
N GLY A 240 -10.01 -3.51 -5.50
CA GLY A 240 -11.46 -3.45 -5.56
C GLY A 240 -12.05 -4.52 -6.44
N SER A 241 -13.36 -4.45 -6.60
CA SER A 241 -14.12 -5.33 -7.48
C SER A 241 -13.89 -5.05 -8.97
N PHE A 242 -14.22 -6.05 -9.80
CA PHE A 242 -14.21 -5.91 -11.26
C PHE A 242 -15.46 -5.16 -11.78
N GLY A 243 -15.20 -4.11 -12.56
CA GLY A 243 -16.24 -3.32 -13.22
C GLY A 243 -16.98 -2.42 -12.23
N SER A 244 -18.29 -2.23 -12.44
CA SER A 244 -19.15 -1.45 -11.54
C SER A 244 -19.91 -2.30 -10.52
N SER A 245 -19.48 -3.54 -10.32
CA SER A 245 -20.10 -4.48 -9.38
C SER A 245 -19.62 -4.14 -7.98
N ALA A 246 -20.43 -4.27 -6.94
CA ALA A 246 -19.89 -4.23 -5.57
C ALA A 246 -19.14 -5.55 -5.24
N ILE A 247 -19.57 -6.66 -5.85
CA ILE A 247 -19.16 -8.00 -5.42
C ILE A 247 -17.77 -8.41 -5.92
N THR A 248 -16.87 -8.76 -5.00
CA THR A 248 -15.53 -9.32 -5.27
C THR A 248 -15.56 -10.84 -5.38
N ALA A 249 -16.23 -11.57 -4.50
CA ALA A 249 -16.49 -13.01 -4.68
C ALA A 249 -17.96 -13.36 -4.46
N ALA A 250 -18.59 -13.99 -5.45
CA ALA A 250 -19.99 -14.43 -5.39
C ALA A 250 -20.09 -15.96 -5.47
N ALA A 251 -20.48 -16.64 -4.39
CA ALA A 251 -20.69 -18.09 -4.39
C ALA A 251 -22.18 -18.45 -4.20
N MET A 252 -22.80 -19.05 -5.21
CA MET A 252 -24.22 -19.38 -5.20
C MET A 252 -24.47 -20.85 -5.52
N ALA A 253 -25.36 -21.47 -4.75
CA ALA A 253 -25.75 -22.86 -4.97
C ALA A 253 -27.26 -23.07 -4.82
N VAL A 254 -27.87 -23.78 -5.77
CA VAL A 254 -29.27 -24.21 -5.69
C VAL A 254 -29.36 -25.71 -5.92
N GLY A 255 -30.04 -26.42 -5.02
CA GLY A 255 -30.15 -27.88 -5.09
C GLY A 255 -31.41 -28.42 -4.41
N GLY A 256 -32.14 -29.35 -5.02
CA GLY A 256 -33.37 -29.87 -4.41
C GLY A 256 -33.16 -30.66 -3.13
N THR A 257 -32.04 -31.40 -3.00
CA THR A 257 -31.69 -32.14 -1.77
C THR A 257 -30.52 -31.52 -1.01
N GLY A 258 -29.59 -30.86 -1.69
CA GLY A 258 -28.39 -30.28 -1.08
C GLY A 258 -27.81 -29.12 -1.86
N ALA A 259 -27.49 -28.01 -1.20
CA ALA A 259 -26.80 -26.87 -1.79
C ALA A 259 -25.64 -26.45 -0.88
N LEU A 260 -24.43 -26.36 -1.44
CA LEU A 260 -23.25 -25.88 -0.73
C LEU A 260 -22.64 -24.70 -1.46
N ALA A 261 -22.45 -23.58 -0.78
CA ALA A 261 -21.80 -22.39 -1.32
C ALA A 261 -20.60 -22.01 -0.45
N ALA A 262 -19.47 -21.69 -1.08
CA ALA A 262 -18.28 -21.21 -0.38
C ALA A 262 -17.59 -20.08 -1.16
N GLY A 263 -17.41 -18.92 -0.53
CA GLY A 263 -16.67 -17.81 -1.13
C GLY A 263 -15.54 -17.33 -0.23
N ILE A 264 -14.41 -17.00 -0.84
CA ILE A 264 -13.22 -16.51 -0.15
C ILE A 264 -12.68 -15.30 -0.92
N VAL A 265 -12.41 -14.21 -0.20
CA VAL A 265 -11.62 -13.09 -0.68
C VAL A 265 -10.42 -12.89 0.23
N VAL A 266 -9.25 -12.79 -0.36
CA VAL A 266 -8.01 -12.37 0.32
C VAL A 266 -7.43 -11.19 -0.45
N ALA A 267 -7.38 -10.02 0.19
CA ALA A 267 -6.80 -8.81 -0.36
C ALA A 267 -5.63 -8.37 0.52
N THR A 268 -4.45 -8.18 -0.05
CA THR A 268 -3.25 -7.73 0.68
C THR A 268 -2.57 -6.59 -0.06
N ILE A 269 -2.33 -5.49 0.63
CA ILE A 269 -1.46 -4.41 0.15
C ILE A 269 -0.22 -4.36 1.05
N ASP A 270 0.95 -4.54 0.44
CA ASP A 270 2.23 -4.58 1.15
C ASP A 270 3.32 -3.82 0.38
N VAL A 271 3.22 -2.49 0.45
CA VAL A 271 4.08 -1.57 -0.31
C VAL A 271 5.05 -0.83 0.60
N ASN A 272 6.25 -0.57 0.10
CA ASN A 272 7.24 0.27 0.78
C ASN A 272 7.49 1.54 -0.03
N THR A 273 7.20 2.69 0.55
CA THR A 273 7.44 4.01 -0.04
C THR A 273 8.56 4.70 0.73
N GLU A 274 9.66 5.02 0.05
CA GLU A 274 10.82 5.64 0.70
C GLU A 274 11.36 6.82 -0.09
N ALA A 275 11.45 7.98 0.56
CA ALA A 275 12.16 9.16 0.09
C ALA A 275 13.36 9.42 1.00
N SER A 276 14.59 9.34 0.48
CA SER A 276 15.77 9.50 1.33
C SER A 276 16.94 10.26 0.72
N ILE A 277 17.75 10.84 1.59
CA ILE A 277 19.14 11.21 1.30
C ILE A 277 20.00 10.25 2.11
N GLY A 278 20.97 9.61 1.48
CA GLY A 278 21.79 8.56 2.08
C GLY A 278 22.78 9.06 3.11
N ASP A 279 23.46 8.09 3.73
CA ASP A 279 24.54 8.31 4.68
C ASP A 279 25.73 9.03 4.02
N ASP A 280 26.39 9.90 4.81
CA ASP A 280 27.58 10.66 4.39
C ASP A 280 27.37 11.52 3.12
N ALA A 281 26.12 11.68 2.64
CA ALA A 281 25.78 12.50 1.50
C ALA A 281 25.96 13.99 1.83
N GLN A 282 26.40 14.76 0.83
CA GLN A 282 26.60 16.20 0.95
C GLN A 282 25.64 16.93 0.02
N VAL A 283 24.68 17.66 0.58
CA VAL A 283 23.68 18.42 -0.16
C VAL A 283 23.80 19.89 0.18
N ARG A 284 24.02 20.72 -0.83
CA ARG A 284 24.08 22.18 -0.69
C ARG A 284 23.12 22.82 -1.69
N ALA A 285 22.07 23.43 -1.17
CA ALA A 285 21.04 24.14 -1.91
C ALA A 285 20.86 25.55 -1.32
N THR A 286 20.53 26.54 -2.14
CA THR A 286 20.25 27.91 -1.67
C THR A 286 18.79 28.09 -1.22
N GLY A 287 17.90 27.28 -1.77
CA GLY A 287 16.48 27.14 -1.41
C GLY A 287 16.22 25.82 -0.69
N THR A 288 15.04 25.24 -0.90
CA THR A 288 14.53 24.14 -0.07
C THR A 288 15.09 22.79 -0.48
N VAL A 289 15.42 21.97 0.52
CA VAL A 289 15.61 20.52 0.38
C VAL A 289 14.34 19.85 0.92
N ALA A 290 13.65 19.08 0.08
CA ALA A 290 12.42 18.39 0.41
C ALA A 290 12.55 16.89 0.19
N LEU A 291 12.19 16.13 1.22
CA LEU A 291 12.07 14.67 1.25
C LEU A 291 10.60 14.37 1.54
N ASP A 292 9.89 13.79 0.57
CA ASP A 292 8.44 13.57 0.65
C ASP A 292 8.10 12.12 0.29
N ALA A 293 7.57 11.37 1.25
CA ALA A 293 7.11 10.01 1.05
C ALA A 293 5.60 9.95 1.32
N ASP A 294 4.82 9.56 0.32
CA ASP A 294 3.36 9.55 0.38
C ASP A 294 2.80 8.18 -0.05
N SER A 295 1.93 7.61 0.78
CA SER A 295 1.23 6.37 0.46
C SER A 295 -0.27 6.54 0.63
N THR A 296 -1.05 6.20 -0.40
CA THR A 296 -2.50 6.05 -0.35
C THR A 296 -2.86 4.60 -0.66
N LEU A 297 -3.44 3.90 0.31
CA LEU A 297 -3.71 2.47 0.23
C LEU A 297 -5.20 2.23 0.47
N HIS A 298 -5.89 1.60 -0.48
CA HIS A 298 -7.33 1.38 -0.40
C HIS A 298 -7.70 -0.08 -0.72
N ILE A 299 -8.45 -0.74 0.15
CA ILE A 299 -9.03 -2.06 -0.10
C ILE A 299 -10.53 -1.94 0.10
N ASP A 300 -11.31 -2.34 -0.89
CA ASP A 300 -12.77 -2.45 -0.80
C ASP A 300 -13.19 -3.79 -1.42
N VAL A 301 -13.56 -4.76 -0.58
CA VAL A 301 -13.89 -6.10 -1.06
C VAL A 301 -15.11 -6.73 -0.40
N ASP A 302 -15.97 -7.27 -1.27
CA ASP A 302 -17.20 -7.96 -0.87
C ASP A 302 -17.14 -9.47 -1.12
N ALA A 303 -17.43 -10.26 -0.09
CA ALA A 303 -17.60 -11.71 -0.17
C ALA A 303 -19.08 -12.10 0.02
N ASP A 304 -19.80 -12.29 -1.08
CA ASP A 304 -21.23 -12.60 -1.08
C ASP A 304 -21.56 -14.03 -1.48
N GLY A 305 -22.58 -14.61 -0.87
CA GLY A 305 -23.03 -15.92 -1.28
C GLY A 305 -24.24 -16.47 -0.55
N GLY A 306 -24.63 -17.66 -0.96
CA GLY A 306 -25.79 -18.31 -0.41
C GLY A 306 -26.15 -19.64 -1.04
N ALA A 307 -26.79 -20.48 -0.24
CA ALA A 307 -27.26 -21.79 -0.65
C ALA A 307 -28.78 -21.92 -0.45
N LEU A 308 -29.47 -22.51 -1.44
CA LEU A 308 -30.90 -22.83 -1.38
C LEU A 308 -31.14 -24.31 -1.69
N GLY A 309 -31.72 -25.05 -0.75
CA GLY A 309 -32.04 -26.46 -0.94
C GLY A 309 -32.60 -27.16 0.29
N ALA A 310 -33.00 -28.44 0.21
CA ALA A 310 -33.50 -29.13 1.42
C ALA A 310 -32.45 -29.16 2.54
N ILE A 311 -31.18 -29.34 2.19
CA ILE A 311 -30.02 -29.09 3.05
C ILE A 311 -29.21 -27.96 2.40
N ALA A 312 -29.01 -26.84 3.08
CA ALA A 312 -28.29 -25.69 2.54
C ALA A 312 -27.16 -25.26 3.48
N VAL A 313 -25.94 -25.15 2.98
CA VAL A 313 -24.80 -24.61 3.75
C VAL A 313 -24.07 -23.56 2.92
N GLY A 314 -23.94 -22.35 3.46
CA GLY A 314 -23.17 -21.27 2.84
C GLY A 314 -22.13 -20.73 3.80
N ALA A 315 -20.89 -20.63 3.34
CA ALA A 315 -19.78 -20.09 4.12
C ALA A 315 -19.02 -19.02 3.32
N MET A 316 -18.90 -17.82 3.88
CA MET A 316 -18.23 -16.69 3.20
C MET A 316 -17.10 -16.15 4.05
N PHE A 317 -15.96 -15.88 3.45
CA PHE A 317 -14.77 -15.40 4.15
C PHE A 317 -14.17 -14.20 3.40
N GLY A 318 -13.93 -13.12 4.12
CA GLY A 318 -13.26 -11.93 3.60
C GLY A 318 -12.08 -11.56 4.50
N TYR A 319 -10.90 -11.46 3.92
CA TYR A 319 -9.67 -11.09 4.61
C TYR A 319 -9.02 -9.93 3.88
N ALA A 320 -8.83 -8.79 4.56
CA ALA A 320 -8.01 -7.68 4.08
C ALA A 320 -6.85 -7.41 5.02
N LYS A 321 -5.67 -7.18 4.43
CA LYS A 321 -4.46 -6.86 5.17
C LYS A 321 -3.69 -5.73 4.50
N VAL A 322 -3.36 -4.70 5.27
CA VAL A 322 -2.45 -3.64 4.84
C VAL A 322 -1.22 -3.64 5.74
N GLY A 323 -0.06 -3.87 5.12
CA GLY A 323 1.22 -4.01 5.80
C GLY A 323 1.39 -5.35 6.50
N SER A 324 2.64 -5.83 6.55
CA SER A 324 2.99 -7.11 7.18
C SER A 324 3.71 -6.99 8.52
N GLY A 325 3.85 -5.77 9.07
CA GLY A 325 4.68 -5.48 10.24
C GLY A 325 6.13 -5.11 9.89
N ASN A 326 7.09 -5.37 10.79
CA ASN A 326 8.44 -4.77 10.86
C ASN A 326 9.29 -4.62 9.59
N GLU A 327 8.96 -5.25 8.45
CA GLU A 327 9.77 -5.20 7.22
C GLU A 327 9.03 -4.66 5.99
N ARG A 328 7.69 -4.60 5.98
CA ARG A 328 6.91 -4.15 4.81
C ARG A 328 5.63 -3.40 5.19
N GLY A 329 5.13 -2.53 4.30
CA GLY A 329 4.03 -1.60 4.60
C GLY A 329 4.51 -0.30 5.23
N LYS A 330 5.65 0.22 4.75
CA LYS A 330 6.33 1.39 5.34
C LYS A 330 6.28 2.59 4.42
N THR A 331 5.92 3.74 4.97
CA THR A 331 6.10 5.05 4.35
C THR A 331 7.18 5.79 5.11
N ARG A 332 8.32 6.05 4.47
CA ARG A 332 9.50 6.61 5.13
C ARG A 332 10.11 7.79 4.40
N ALA A 333 10.31 8.90 5.11
CA ALA A 333 11.13 10.01 4.67
C ALA A 333 12.35 10.13 5.59
N TRP A 334 13.57 10.04 5.05
CA TRP A 334 14.76 9.93 5.90
C TRP A 334 15.97 10.69 5.36
N LEU A 335 16.61 11.47 6.24
CA LEU A 335 17.95 12.00 6.01
C LEU A 335 18.98 11.08 6.70
N GLY A 336 19.93 10.55 5.95
CA GLY A 336 20.91 9.55 6.41
C GLY A 336 21.88 10.07 7.47
N SER A 337 22.58 9.14 8.11
CA SER A 337 23.55 9.41 9.17
C SER A 337 24.80 10.09 8.61
N ARG A 338 25.41 10.99 9.40
CA ARG A 338 26.61 11.77 9.01
C ARG A 338 26.46 12.60 7.73
N SER A 339 25.24 12.70 7.19
CA SER A 339 24.96 13.53 6.03
C SER A 339 25.13 15.01 6.40
N THR A 340 25.48 15.83 5.42
CA THR A 340 25.59 17.28 5.59
C THR A 340 24.64 17.98 4.65
N VAL A 341 23.67 18.71 5.20
CA VAL A 341 22.68 19.48 4.42
C VAL A 341 22.81 20.95 4.73
N VAL A 342 23.07 21.76 3.70
CA VAL A 342 22.99 23.22 3.75
C VAL A 342 21.85 23.67 2.84
N SER A 343 20.88 24.40 3.38
CA SER A 343 19.64 24.73 2.67
C SER A 343 19.06 26.09 3.07
N GLY A 344 18.14 26.61 2.25
CA GLY A 344 17.21 27.68 2.62
C GLY A 344 16.01 27.21 3.45
N GLY A 345 15.77 25.90 3.49
CA GLY A 345 14.71 25.23 4.25
C GLY A 345 14.86 23.71 4.11
N LEU A 346 14.49 22.95 5.13
CA LEU A 346 14.46 21.49 5.08
C LEU A 346 13.06 20.99 5.42
N VAL A 347 12.50 20.12 4.58
CA VAL A 347 11.26 19.41 4.85
C VAL A 347 11.51 17.91 4.71
N VAL A 348 11.13 17.16 5.73
CA VAL A 348 11.13 15.69 5.75
C VAL A 348 9.73 15.23 6.14
N SER A 349 8.92 14.85 5.16
CA SER A 349 7.51 14.48 5.37
C SER A 349 7.25 13.05 4.93
N ALA A 350 6.66 12.25 5.82
CA ALA A 350 6.12 10.94 5.52
C ALA A 350 4.62 10.94 5.82
N ARG A 351 3.79 10.55 4.86
CA ARG A 351 2.33 10.60 4.93
C ARG A 351 1.70 9.30 4.48
N ASN A 352 0.77 8.80 5.28
CA ASN A 352 0.06 7.58 4.96
C ASN A 352 -1.44 7.78 5.17
N ASP A 353 -2.21 7.47 4.13
CA ASP A 353 -3.66 7.38 4.14
C ASP A 353 -4.02 5.92 3.79
N THR A 354 -4.78 5.26 4.65
CA THR A 354 -5.12 3.84 4.50
C THR A 354 -6.56 3.60 4.90
N ASP A 355 -7.30 2.97 3.98
CA ASP A 355 -8.69 2.62 4.16
C ASP A 355 -8.89 1.18 3.69
N ALA A 356 -9.41 0.32 4.57
CA ALA A 356 -9.63 -1.09 4.27
C ALA A 356 -11.02 -1.53 4.74
N ASP A 357 -11.89 -1.79 3.78
CA ASP A 357 -13.25 -2.30 3.96
C ASP A 357 -13.34 -3.75 3.48
N VAL A 358 -13.91 -4.60 4.34
CA VAL A 358 -14.36 -5.93 3.98
C VAL A 358 -15.80 -6.07 4.40
N ALA A 359 -16.69 -6.35 3.44
CA ALA A 359 -18.03 -6.81 3.74
C ALA A 359 -18.24 -8.25 3.28
N LEU A 360 -19.12 -8.97 3.98
CA LEU A 360 -19.63 -10.24 3.52
C LEU A 360 -21.12 -10.38 3.80
N VAL A 361 -21.80 -11.05 2.87
CA VAL A 361 -23.20 -11.43 3.00
C VAL A 361 -23.38 -12.93 2.73
N ALA A 362 -23.86 -13.68 3.71
CA ALA A 362 -24.22 -15.09 3.52
C ALA A 362 -25.70 -15.37 3.82
N ALA A 363 -26.48 -15.75 2.80
CA ALA A 363 -27.92 -16.02 2.93
C ALA A 363 -28.27 -17.47 2.56
N ASN A 364 -28.82 -18.22 3.52
CA ASN A 364 -29.07 -19.65 3.36
C ASN A 364 -30.52 -20.04 3.65
N GLY A 365 -31.09 -20.93 2.84
CA GLY A 365 -32.49 -21.34 2.97
C GLY A 365 -32.72 -22.82 2.67
N GLY A 366 -33.38 -23.54 3.60
CA GLY A 366 -33.65 -24.96 3.43
C GLY A 366 -34.54 -25.61 4.47
N ALA A 367 -34.69 -26.94 4.44
CA ALA A 367 -35.27 -27.66 5.59
C ALA A 367 -34.27 -27.73 6.74
N ILE A 368 -32.99 -27.93 6.42
CA ILE A 368 -31.86 -27.77 7.32
C ILE A 368 -30.92 -26.76 6.67
N ALA A 369 -30.66 -25.63 7.33
CA ALA A 369 -29.83 -24.57 6.81
C ALA A 369 -28.70 -24.22 7.79
N GLY A 370 -27.50 -24.03 7.26
CA GLY A 370 -26.31 -23.58 7.95
C GLY A 370 -25.73 -22.37 7.24
N GLY A 371 -25.39 -21.32 7.98
CA GLY A 371 -24.70 -20.16 7.45
C GLY A 371 -23.51 -19.82 8.33
N GLY A 372 -22.44 -19.35 7.71
CA GLY A 372 -21.42 -18.67 8.48
C GLY A 372 -20.50 -17.81 7.65
N GLY A 373 -19.72 -17.01 8.36
CA GLY A 373 -18.68 -16.25 7.72
C GLY A 373 -17.79 -15.48 8.67
N GLU A 374 -16.65 -15.07 8.15
CA GLU A 374 -15.64 -14.30 8.87
C GLU A 374 -15.17 -13.13 8.00
N ALA A 375 -15.32 -11.91 8.51
CA ALA A 375 -14.73 -10.70 7.94
C ALA A 375 -13.58 -10.28 8.85
N GLU A 376 -12.38 -10.17 8.30
CA GLU A 376 -11.20 -9.74 9.05
C GLU A 376 -10.43 -8.66 8.30
N VAL A 377 -10.21 -7.52 8.94
CA VAL A 377 -9.36 -6.44 8.46
C VAL A 377 -8.21 -6.22 9.44
N THR A 378 -6.99 -6.19 8.93
CA THR A 378 -5.80 -5.83 9.70
C THR A 378 -4.99 -4.74 9.00
N ILE A 379 -4.85 -3.58 9.64
CA ILE A 379 -3.93 -2.52 9.23
C ILE A 379 -2.73 -2.53 10.17
N ALA A 380 -1.52 -2.53 9.61
CA ALA A 380 -0.26 -2.48 10.32
C ALA A 380 0.75 -1.54 9.62
N SER A 381 0.24 -0.48 8.99
CA SER A 381 1.02 0.53 8.27
C SER A 381 1.99 1.26 9.22
N LYS A 382 3.19 1.56 8.72
CA LYS A 382 4.22 2.27 9.48
C LYS A 382 4.65 3.55 8.78
N VAL A 383 4.62 4.67 9.49
CA VAL A 383 5.03 6.00 9.00
C VAL A 383 6.25 6.47 9.76
N GLU A 384 7.36 6.71 9.06
CA GLU A 384 8.62 7.14 9.66
C GLU A 384 9.17 8.39 8.98
N ALA A 385 9.35 9.47 9.74
CA ALA A 385 10.08 10.65 9.28
C ALA A 385 11.28 10.89 10.18
N GLY A 386 12.46 11.19 9.62
CA GLY A 386 13.56 11.53 10.49
C GLY A 386 14.88 11.94 9.88
N ILE A 387 15.77 12.28 10.79
CA ILE A 387 17.17 12.63 10.54
C ILE A 387 18.04 11.59 11.26
N GLY A 388 19.03 11.05 10.58
CA GLY A 388 19.94 10.04 11.07
C GLY A 388 20.95 10.57 12.09
N ASN A 389 21.74 9.64 12.64
CA ASN A 389 22.72 9.96 13.68
C ASN A 389 23.86 10.82 13.12
N ASP A 390 24.37 11.74 13.94
CA ASP A 390 25.49 12.62 13.60
C ASP A 390 25.28 13.45 12.32
N ALA A 391 24.06 13.55 11.80
CA ALA A 391 23.76 14.36 10.63
C ALA A 391 23.89 15.85 10.97
N VAL A 392 24.40 16.64 10.03
CA VAL A 392 24.61 18.08 10.19
C VAL A 392 23.69 18.84 9.25
N VAL A 393 22.71 19.55 9.81
CA VAL A 393 21.74 20.36 9.06
C VAL A 393 21.95 21.83 9.40
N THR A 394 22.25 22.63 8.39
CA THR A 394 22.29 24.10 8.48
C THR A 394 21.30 24.70 7.50
N SER A 395 20.19 25.20 8.03
CA SER A 395 19.14 25.87 7.27
C SER A 395 19.11 27.36 7.60
N SER A 396 18.99 28.23 6.59
CA SER A 396 18.69 29.66 6.82
C SER A 396 17.21 29.93 7.10
N GLY A 397 16.33 28.96 6.78
CA GLY A 397 14.90 28.97 7.08
C GLY A 397 14.51 27.82 8.01
N ASP A 398 13.26 27.39 7.90
CA ASP A 398 12.69 26.39 8.82
C ASP A 398 13.17 24.97 8.50
N VAL A 399 13.18 24.13 9.53
CA VAL A 399 13.41 22.69 9.45
C VAL A 399 12.17 21.98 9.98
N THR A 400 11.49 21.23 9.12
CA THR A 400 10.25 20.52 9.44
C THR A 400 10.42 19.03 9.20
N ILE A 401 10.15 18.22 10.23
CA ILE A 401 10.12 16.77 10.17
C ILE A 401 8.73 16.32 10.63
N GLU A 402 7.98 15.66 9.74
CA GLU A 402 6.58 15.28 9.96
C GLU A 402 6.33 13.83 9.55
N ALA A 403 5.87 13.01 10.50
CA ALA A 403 5.30 11.69 10.23
C ALA A 403 3.79 11.77 10.48
N LEU A 404 2.97 11.58 9.46
CA LEU A 404 1.52 11.76 9.52
C LEU A 404 0.81 10.48 9.03
N ALA A 405 0.11 9.79 9.93
CA ALA A 405 -0.94 8.84 9.54
C ALA A 405 -2.24 9.64 9.49
N LEU A 406 -2.65 10.06 8.29
CA LEU A 406 -3.74 11.01 8.10
C LEU A 406 -5.08 10.41 8.48
N ASP A 407 -5.39 9.27 7.87
CA ASP A 407 -6.55 8.43 8.14
C ASP A 407 -6.10 6.99 7.96
N SER A 408 -6.50 6.14 8.89
CA SER A 408 -6.13 4.73 8.97
C SER A 408 -7.36 4.00 9.47
N ASP A 409 -8.24 3.57 8.55
CA ASP A 409 -9.55 3.01 8.88
C ASP A 409 -9.65 1.54 8.49
N ALA A 410 -9.88 0.69 9.50
CA ALA A 410 -10.12 -0.73 9.32
C ALA A 410 -11.59 -1.02 9.60
N HIS A 411 -12.35 -1.37 8.57
CA HIS A 411 -13.77 -1.69 8.69
C HIS A 411 -14.08 -3.12 8.24
N ALA A 412 -14.66 -3.92 9.14
CA ALA A 412 -15.08 -5.29 8.85
C ALA A 412 -16.59 -5.47 9.10
N ALA A 413 -17.33 -5.90 8.09
CA ALA A 413 -18.76 -6.14 8.16
C ALA A 413 -19.10 -7.61 7.86
N ALA A 414 -19.69 -8.32 8.83
CA ALA A 414 -20.16 -9.69 8.67
C ALA A 414 -21.67 -9.79 8.83
N ARG A 415 -22.38 -9.98 7.71
CA ARG A 415 -23.85 -10.04 7.71
C ARG A 415 -24.32 -11.38 7.14
N GLY A 416 -25.35 -11.97 7.74
CA GLY A 416 -25.98 -13.13 7.13
C GLY A 416 -26.96 -13.86 8.00
N GLY A 417 -27.46 -14.97 7.47
CA GLY A 417 -28.41 -15.79 8.18
C GLY A 417 -28.83 -17.06 7.46
N SER A 418 -29.61 -17.85 8.19
CA SER A 418 -30.17 -19.11 7.75
C SER A 418 -31.65 -19.21 8.11
N GLY A 419 -32.44 -19.81 7.21
CA GLY A 419 -33.86 -20.04 7.40
C GLY A 419 -34.25 -21.48 7.08
N GLY A 420 -35.03 -22.14 7.95
CA GLY A 420 -35.48 -23.50 7.71
C GLY A 420 -36.28 -24.17 8.83
N ALA A 421 -36.39 -25.50 8.82
CA ALA A 421 -36.88 -26.24 9.98
C ALA A 421 -35.80 -26.29 11.07
N ILE A 422 -34.54 -26.46 10.69
CA ILE A 422 -33.38 -26.24 11.55
C ILE A 422 -32.47 -25.21 10.86
N ALA A 423 -32.10 -24.15 11.56
CA ALA A 423 -31.30 -23.03 11.03
C ALA A 423 -30.19 -22.67 12.02
N VAL A 424 -28.92 -22.73 11.59
CA VAL A 424 -27.77 -22.34 12.41
C VAL A 424 -26.91 -21.33 11.67
N SER A 425 -26.62 -20.21 12.30
CA SER A 425 -25.83 -19.11 11.75
C SER A 425 -24.68 -18.76 12.68
N ILE A 426 -23.44 -18.73 12.18
CA ILE A 426 -22.24 -18.39 12.96
C ILE A 426 -21.42 -17.36 12.20
N PHE A 427 -21.35 -16.13 12.70
CA PHE A 427 -20.61 -15.06 12.06
C PHE A 427 -19.56 -14.47 12.99
N LYS A 428 -18.47 -13.99 12.41
CA LYS A 428 -17.41 -13.27 13.10
C LYS A 428 -16.99 -12.05 12.29
N SER A 429 -16.85 -10.91 12.96
CA SER A 429 -16.24 -9.70 12.39
C SER A 429 -15.05 -9.29 13.26
N THR A 430 -13.91 -8.99 12.65
CA THR A 430 -12.71 -8.54 13.36
C THR A 430 -12.01 -7.43 12.60
N ALA A 431 -11.88 -6.26 13.21
CA ALA A 431 -11.08 -5.17 12.68
C ALA A 431 -9.95 -4.85 13.64
N THR A 432 -8.72 -4.82 13.15
CA THR A 432 -7.53 -4.53 13.94
C THR A 432 -6.71 -3.46 13.25
N ASN A 433 -6.44 -2.37 13.97
CA ASN A 433 -5.54 -1.33 13.52
C ASN A 433 -4.34 -1.22 14.47
N ASN A 434 -3.16 -1.57 13.98
CA ASN A 434 -1.89 -1.58 14.72
C ASN A 434 -0.89 -0.58 14.13
N GLY A 435 -1.37 0.57 13.63
CA GLY A 435 -0.55 1.60 13.00
C GLY A 435 0.61 2.10 13.87
N SER A 436 1.71 2.51 13.24
CA SER A 436 2.84 3.12 13.96
C SER A 436 3.35 4.36 13.25
N THR A 437 3.31 5.49 13.94
CA THR A 437 3.77 6.78 13.42
C THR A 437 4.93 7.31 14.24
N THR A 438 6.09 7.47 13.63
CA THR A 438 7.32 7.88 14.31
C THR A 438 8.01 9.04 13.61
N ALA A 439 8.22 10.13 14.33
CA ALA A 439 9.09 11.23 13.91
C ALA A 439 10.35 11.23 14.78
N SER A 440 11.54 11.34 14.19
CA SER A 440 12.78 11.29 14.98
C SER A 440 13.94 12.13 14.47
N VAL A 441 14.76 12.60 15.41
CA VAL A 441 16.11 13.11 15.17
C VAL A 441 17.08 12.15 15.85
N GLY A 442 18.08 11.69 15.11
CA GLY A 442 19.09 10.75 15.54
C GLY A 442 20.02 11.31 16.60
N ASP A 443 20.76 10.42 17.24
CA ASP A 443 21.70 10.78 18.29
C ASP A 443 22.88 11.57 17.70
N GLY A 444 23.41 12.55 18.44
CA GLY A 444 24.53 13.40 18.01
C GLY A 444 24.23 14.35 16.83
N ALA A 445 23.02 14.33 16.26
CA ALA A 445 22.65 15.19 15.15
C ALA A 445 22.77 16.68 15.52
N GLN A 446 23.22 17.51 14.59
CA GLN A 446 23.44 18.94 14.77
C GLN A 446 22.56 19.72 13.82
N ILE A 447 21.61 20.48 14.36
CA ILE A 447 20.61 21.21 13.59
C ILE A 447 20.70 22.70 13.90
N ARG A 448 20.79 23.52 12.86
CA ARG A 448 20.72 24.98 12.94
C ARG A 448 19.65 25.48 11.97
N SER A 449 18.69 26.25 12.45
CA SER A 449 17.53 26.68 11.65
C SER A 449 16.93 28.01 12.11
N ALA A 450 16.04 28.58 11.29
CA ALA A 450 15.20 29.69 11.71
C ALA A 450 14.13 29.18 12.68
N GLY A 451 13.17 28.38 12.23
CA GLY A 451 12.24 27.59 13.03
C GLY A 451 12.55 26.09 12.98
N PHE A 452 12.00 25.34 13.94
CA PHE A 452 12.12 23.89 13.99
C PHE A 452 10.79 23.24 14.37
N THR A 453 10.36 22.26 13.59
CA THR A 453 9.19 21.43 13.87
C THR A 453 9.57 19.97 13.75
N LEU A 454 9.30 19.19 14.79
CA LEU A 454 9.36 17.74 14.79
C LEU A 454 8.01 17.21 15.27
N LYS A 455 7.25 16.59 14.37
CA LYS A 455 5.86 16.21 14.65
C LYS A 455 5.54 14.79 14.20
N SER A 456 4.86 14.03 15.05
CA SER A 456 4.17 12.80 14.70
C SER A 456 2.67 12.96 14.97
N ASP A 457 1.81 12.64 13.99
CA ASP A 457 0.35 12.75 14.09
C ASP A 457 -0.32 11.47 13.57
N SER A 458 -1.34 10.96 14.25
CA SER A 458 -2.07 9.77 13.81
C SER A 458 -3.58 9.89 14.04
N HIS A 459 -4.35 9.46 13.04
CA HIS A 459 -5.78 9.19 13.17
C HIS A 459 -6.02 7.74 12.78
N ASP A 460 -6.36 6.88 13.75
CA ASP A 460 -6.63 5.46 13.48
C ASP A 460 -8.00 5.05 14.00
N ARG A 461 -8.70 4.26 13.19
CA ARG A 461 -10.04 3.76 13.45
C ARG A 461 -10.10 2.27 13.16
N ALA A 462 -10.77 1.53 14.05
CA ALA A 462 -11.09 0.12 13.88
C ALA A 462 -12.58 -0.07 14.16
N GLN A 463 -13.33 -0.52 13.17
CA GLN A 463 -14.77 -0.69 13.25
C GLN A 463 -15.22 -2.08 12.83
N THR A 464 -16.19 -2.62 13.55
CA THR A 464 -16.84 -3.87 13.17
C THR A 464 -18.34 -3.78 13.23
N ASP A 465 -18.98 -4.30 12.18
CA ASP A 465 -20.41 -4.48 12.06
C ASP A 465 -20.75 -5.97 11.97
N LEU A 466 -21.61 -6.47 12.85
CA LEU A 466 -22.08 -7.86 12.77
C LEU A 466 -23.60 -7.96 12.78
N PHE A 467 -24.16 -8.74 11.85
CA PHE A 467 -25.58 -9.13 11.88
C PHE A 467 -25.74 -10.62 11.59
N THR A 468 -26.37 -11.36 12.51
CA THR A 468 -26.65 -12.79 12.33
C THR A 468 -28.14 -13.12 12.55
N LEU A 469 -28.71 -13.93 11.67
CA LEU A 469 -30.12 -14.33 11.72
C LEU A 469 -30.27 -15.86 11.65
N GLY A 470 -31.10 -16.43 12.52
CA GLY A 470 -31.54 -17.82 12.44
C GLY A 470 -33.05 -17.94 12.65
N ILE A 471 -33.80 -18.43 11.65
CA ILE A 471 -35.25 -18.64 11.78
C ILE A 471 -35.61 -20.10 11.48
N GLY A 472 -36.25 -20.79 12.42
CA GLY A 472 -36.73 -22.16 12.23
C GLY A 472 -37.30 -22.86 13.45
N LEU A 473 -37.77 -24.10 13.31
CA LEU A 473 -38.27 -24.90 14.45
C LEU A 473 -37.17 -25.12 15.50
N GLY A 474 -35.92 -25.29 15.06
CA GLY A 474 -34.71 -25.14 15.87
C GLY A 474 -33.78 -24.10 15.25
N ALA A 475 -33.56 -22.98 15.92
CA ALA A 475 -32.78 -21.86 15.41
C ALA A 475 -31.59 -21.52 16.32
N GLY A 476 -30.43 -21.28 15.73
CA GLY A 476 -29.20 -20.83 16.38
C GLY A 476 -28.60 -19.64 15.65
N ALA A 477 -28.29 -18.57 16.35
CA ALA A 477 -27.60 -17.40 15.78
C ALA A 477 -26.49 -16.94 16.71
N VAL A 478 -25.25 -17.22 16.35
CA VAL A 478 -24.04 -16.88 17.11
C VAL A 478 -23.25 -15.83 16.35
N GLY A 479 -22.80 -14.79 17.05
CA GLY A 479 -22.01 -13.70 16.52
C GLY A 479 -20.88 -13.29 17.45
N ASN A 480 -19.70 -12.99 16.90
CA ASN A 480 -18.61 -12.34 17.64
C ASN A 480 -18.08 -11.15 16.84
N SER A 481 -18.17 -9.94 17.41
CA SER A 481 -17.63 -8.72 16.80
C SER A 481 -16.51 -8.16 17.64
N THR A 482 -15.33 -7.99 17.06
CA THR A 482 -14.13 -7.56 17.78
C THR A 482 -13.40 -6.44 17.05
N ALA A 483 -13.41 -5.22 17.60
CA ALA A 483 -12.60 -4.10 17.13
C ALA A 483 -11.39 -3.87 18.05
N ASN A 484 -10.20 -3.76 17.48
CA ASN A 484 -8.93 -3.63 18.18
C ASN A 484 -8.13 -2.45 17.64
N GLY A 485 -8.08 -1.32 18.36
CA GLY A 485 -7.18 -0.20 18.06
C GLY A 485 -5.93 -0.26 18.93
N HIS A 486 -4.76 -0.40 18.33
CA HIS A 486 -3.44 -0.46 18.99
C HIS A 486 -2.40 0.38 18.23
N ALA A 487 -2.61 1.69 18.07
CA ALA A 487 -1.61 2.53 17.42
C ALA A 487 -0.56 3.09 18.38
N THR A 488 0.66 3.27 17.85
CA THR A 488 1.78 3.89 18.57
C THR A 488 2.23 5.15 17.85
N THR A 489 2.26 6.28 18.55
CA THR A 489 2.70 7.56 17.99
C THR A 489 3.84 8.15 18.80
N THR A 490 5.04 8.17 18.22
CA THR A 490 6.25 8.58 18.94
C THR A 490 6.98 9.69 18.22
N THR A 491 7.28 10.76 18.95
CA THR A 491 8.25 11.78 18.54
C THR A 491 9.51 11.68 19.40
N THR A 492 10.69 11.61 18.80
CA THR A 492 11.95 11.52 19.58
C THR A 492 13.03 12.46 19.07
N PHE A 493 13.61 13.22 20.00
CA PHE A 493 14.84 13.96 19.80
C PHE A 493 16.01 13.21 20.47
N GLY A 494 17.02 12.84 19.66
CA GLY A 494 18.10 11.93 19.99
C GLY A 494 19.01 12.38 21.14
N ALA A 495 19.77 11.43 21.69
CA ALA A 495 20.74 11.69 22.75
C ALA A 495 21.90 12.52 22.20
N ASP A 496 22.40 13.46 22.98
CA ASP A 496 23.50 14.38 22.58
C ASP A 496 23.24 15.19 21.29
N ALA A 497 22.02 15.15 20.75
CA ALA A 497 21.63 15.95 19.59
C ALA A 497 21.53 17.43 20.00
N THR A 498 21.92 18.32 19.09
CA THR A 498 21.95 19.76 19.34
C THR A 498 21.05 20.49 18.34
N LEU A 499 20.20 21.38 18.84
CA LEU A 499 19.35 22.26 18.06
C LEU A 499 19.64 23.72 18.43
N ALA A 500 20.00 24.52 17.44
CA ALA A 500 20.14 25.96 17.56
C ALA A 500 19.16 26.66 16.62
N ALA A 501 18.01 27.08 17.16
CA ALA A 501 16.98 27.79 16.42
C ALA A 501 16.95 29.29 16.79
N THR A 502 16.66 30.17 15.83
CA THR A 502 16.47 31.60 16.11
C THR A 502 15.00 31.94 16.44
N GLY A 503 14.07 31.10 16.01
CA GLY A 503 12.63 31.24 16.14
C GLY A 503 12.01 30.10 16.94
N THR A 504 10.77 29.75 16.60
CA THR A 504 9.98 28.77 17.35
C THR A 504 10.49 27.35 17.16
N VAL A 505 10.48 26.59 18.26
CA VAL A 505 10.78 25.16 18.29
C VAL A 505 9.51 24.43 18.75
N SER A 506 9.00 23.51 17.93
CA SER A 506 7.85 22.66 18.25
C SER A 506 8.24 21.19 18.12
N ILE A 507 8.02 20.42 19.19
CA ILE A 507 8.24 18.98 19.22
C ILE A 507 6.97 18.35 19.80
N LEU A 508 6.23 17.60 18.98
CA LEU A 508 4.87 17.18 19.33
C LEU A 508 4.52 15.79 18.77
N ALA A 509 4.02 14.92 19.64
CA ALA A 509 3.26 13.73 19.24
C ALA A 509 1.77 13.94 19.53
N THR A 510 0.90 13.65 18.56
CA THR A 510 -0.57 13.70 18.70
C THR A 510 -1.17 12.43 18.09
N SER A 511 -2.25 11.93 18.69
CA SER A 511 -2.94 10.72 18.22
C SER A 511 -4.43 10.82 18.54
N ASP A 512 -5.27 10.40 17.60
CA ASP A 512 -6.71 10.20 17.79
C ASP A 512 -7.05 8.77 17.34
N GLN A 513 -7.76 8.04 18.20
CA GLN A 513 -7.88 6.58 18.11
C GLN A 513 -9.30 6.17 18.49
N THR A 514 -9.97 5.41 17.62
CA THR A 514 -11.32 4.88 17.88
C THR A 514 -11.40 3.39 17.61
N ALA A 515 -12.00 2.64 18.55
CA ALA A 515 -12.40 1.24 18.34
C ALA A 515 -13.89 1.10 18.63
N GLU A 516 -14.66 0.61 17.64
CA GLU A 516 -16.12 0.48 17.72
C GLU A 516 -16.56 -0.91 17.23
N ALA A 517 -17.37 -1.60 18.04
CA ALA A 517 -17.84 -2.94 17.72
C ALA A 517 -19.34 -3.07 17.97
N ASP A 518 -20.08 -3.25 16.88
CA ASP A 518 -21.53 -3.39 16.87
C ASP A 518 -21.93 -4.79 16.42
N ALA A 519 -22.92 -5.37 17.11
CA ALA A 519 -23.44 -6.68 16.76
C ALA A 519 -24.91 -6.87 17.11
N ASP A 520 -25.66 -7.36 16.13
CA ASP A 520 -27.06 -7.71 16.23
C ASP A 520 -27.28 -9.20 15.92
N SER A 521 -28.15 -9.86 16.69
CA SER A 521 -28.54 -11.25 16.47
C SER A 521 -30.03 -11.42 16.67
N ILE A 522 -30.64 -12.11 15.72
CA ILE A 522 -32.04 -12.48 15.76
C ILE A 522 -32.12 -14.00 15.64
N SER A 523 -32.71 -14.65 16.65
CA SER A 523 -33.06 -16.07 16.59
C SER A 523 -34.56 -16.24 16.83
N GLY A 524 -35.24 -17.05 16.00
CA GLY A 524 -36.70 -17.17 16.05
C GLY A 524 -37.24 -18.55 15.67
N GLY A 525 -38.08 -19.10 16.54
CA GLY A 525 -38.98 -20.22 16.24
C GLY A 525 -39.21 -21.17 17.41
N GLY A 526 -39.31 -22.48 17.17
CA GLY A 526 -39.78 -23.44 18.19
C GLY A 526 -38.83 -23.61 19.38
N ILE A 527 -37.54 -23.66 19.09
CA ILE A 527 -36.41 -23.64 20.04
C ILE A 527 -35.40 -22.66 19.44
N ALA A 528 -35.09 -21.56 20.13
CA ALA A 528 -34.20 -20.52 19.61
C ALA A 528 -33.06 -20.23 20.60
N VAL A 529 -31.83 -20.15 20.09
CA VAL A 529 -30.63 -19.77 20.85
C VAL A 529 -29.90 -18.67 20.09
N GLY A 530 -29.80 -17.48 20.68
CA GLY A 530 -29.01 -16.37 20.17
C GLY A 530 -27.88 -16.06 21.14
N LEU A 531 -26.65 -15.96 20.63
CA LEU A 531 -25.49 -15.51 21.40
C LEU A 531 -24.76 -14.43 20.61
N ILE A 532 -24.44 -13.32 21.27
CA ILE A 532 -23.61 -12.26 20.70
C ILE A 532 -22.54 -11.90 21.72
N GLU A 533 -21.32 -11.75 21.24
CA GLU A 533 -20.23 -11.15 21.98
C GLU A 533 -19.68 -9.95 21.20
N THR A 534 -19.50 -8.82 21.89
CA THR A 534 -18.86 -7.62 21.33
C THR A 534 -17.66 -7.24 22.18
N HIS A 535 -16.54 -6.96 21.52
CA HIS A 535 -15.31 -6.48 22.15
C HIS A 535 -14.79 -5.27 21.38
N ALA A 536 -14.61 -4.15 22.07
CA ALA A 536 -13.89 -2.99 21.55
C ALA A 536 -12.69 -2.74 22.48
N ASN A 537 -11.49 -3.03 22.00
CA ASN A 537 -10.24 -2.86 22.73
C ASN A 537 -9.48 -1.67 22.14
N LEU A 538 -9.13 -0.71 22.99
CA LEU A 538 -8.34 0.45 22.60
C LEU A 538 -7.11 0.57 23.50
N THR A 539 -5.93 0.45 22.90
CA THR A 539 -4.64 0.72 23.52
C THR A 539 -3.94 1.79 22.68
N HIS A 540 -3.40 2.83 23.32
CA HIS A 540 -2.63 3.85 22.62
C HIS A 540 -1.34 4.12 23.38
N ASP A 541 -0.27 4.40 22.64
CA ASP A 541 0.99 4.88 23.20
C ASP A 541 1.46 6.13 22.45
N THR A 542 1.36 7.28 23.10
CA THR A 542 1.67 8.59 22.50
C THR A 542 2.74 9.28 23.32
N GLN A 543 3.96 9.30 22.79
CA GLN A 543 5.14 9.71 23.55
C GLN A 543 5.96 10.75 22.80
N THR A 544 6.41 11.77 23.54
CA THR A 544 7.44 12.71 23.07
C THR A 544 8.66 12.58 23.96
N HIS A 545 9.80 12.21 23.38
CA HIS A 545 11.06 12.04 24.09
C HIS A 545 12.08 13.09 23.67
N ILE A 546 12.74 13.69 24.66
CA ILE A 546 14.02 14.38 24.50
C ILE A 546 15.02 13.56 25.30
N ARG A 547 15.95 12.90 24.61
CA ARG A 547 16.89 11.96 25.24
C ARG A 547 18.00 12.68 25.99
N ALA A 548 18.73 11.92 26.81
CA ALA A 548 19.80 12.44 27.66
C ALA A 548 20.88 13.18 26.85
N GLY A 549 21.36 14.31 27.37
CA GLY A 549 22.42 15.10 26.73
C GLY A 549 21.95 15.99 25.58
N ALA A 550 20.69 15.89 25.15
CA ALA A 550 20.14 16.77 24.11
C ALA A 550 20.19 18.25 24.53
N GLN A 551 20.62 19.12 23.61
CA GLN A 551 20.72 20.56 23.83
C GLN A 551 19.81 21.31 22.87
N LEU A 552 18.79 21.98 23.40
CA LEU A 552 17.88 22.82 22.62
C LEU A 552 18.10 24.28 23.01
N ALA A 553 18.62 25.07 22.08
CA ALA A 553 18.85 26.49 22.27
C ALA A 553 17.96 27.29 21.33
N THR A 554 17.11 28.15 21.90
CA THR A 554 16.40 29.20 21.18
C THR A 554 17.05 30.54 21.51
N THR A 555 17.33 31.34 20.48
CA THR A 555 17.93 32.68 20.67
C THR A 555 16.92 33.81 20.41
N GLY A 556 15.64 33.46 20.22
CA GLY A 556 14.55 34.40 19.98
C GLY A 556 13.94 34.96 21.27
N SER A 557 13.97 36.28 21.38
CA SER A 557 13.20 37.11 22.33
C SER A 557 11.71 37.14 22.01
#